data_AF-A0A7U9QYT9-F1
#
_entry.id   AF-A0A7U9QYT9-F1
#
_cell.length_a   1.000
_cell.length_b   1.000
_cell.length_c   1.000
_cell.angle_alpha   90.00
_cell.angle_beta   90.00
_cell.angle_gamma   90.00
#
_symmetry.space_group_name_H-M   'P 1'
#
loop_
_entity.id
_entity.type
_entity.pdbx_description
1 polymer ?
#
loop_
_entity_poly.entity_id
_entity_poly.type
_entity_poly.pdbx_seq_one_letter_code
_entity_poly.pdbx_strand_id
1 'polypeptide(L)'
;MLMYPFEAESVAYTVCQHYGLDTSDYSFGYVAGWSSGRELSELKSSLETIRSAAAEIINSIDENLAELQKAQDKEQTAGQEQPTREGQEAAPEKPDPEAAAPGKSGAQEKAGAAPKEAFTPETIYRVRRNPYSDSRENSYLLQAYVTQENGRAKMGDVLYTGTPEKCRELMGQLKSGELTEGDVKQLYAKAQETAQTAGQDKDTFSIYQIKGGDETRDFRFEPYDRLQAAGNVVDRANYELVYSAPLAPETSLEDIYTCFNIDHPKDFKGHSLSVSDVVVLHQDGQDAAHFVDSVGFREVPEFLQEQKQLTPDDLETGETVKTPRGTFHVTAMSREQIEAAGYGFHHQSDDGKYLIMGNGTRAFAVAAEQAQRDNPLKTAEQTTEQNGNMIDGIINNTPTVDELEAKVKAGEQISLVDLANAVKADKERGKGAKPEKKPSIRAQLRADKEKAQKKNAKQKSQDLERS
;
A
#
# COMPACT_ATOMS: atom_id res chain seq x y z
N MET A 1 29.90 -25.51 -10.24
CA MET A 1 28.87 -26.38 -10.86
C MET A 1 27.72 -25.47 -11.23
N LEU A 2 27.35 -25.37 -12.50
CA LEU A 2 26.21 -24.54 -12.93
C LEU A 2 24.95 -25.26 -12.46
N MET A 3 24.23 -24.66 -11.50
CA MET A 3 22.95 -25.19 -11.02
C MET A 3 21.86 -24.75 -11.97
N TYR A 4 21.03 -25.69 -12.45
CA TYR A 4 19.93 -25.33 -13.33
C TYR A 4 18.82 -24.60 -12.54
N PRO A 5 18.05 -23.70 -13.17
CA PRO A 5 16.98 -22.96 -12.50
C PRO A 5 15.99 -23.85 -11.73
N PHE A 6 15.64 -25.02 -12.28
CA PHE A 6 14.75 -25.97 -11.61
C PHE A 6 15.36 -26.63 -10.37
N GLU A 7 16.68 -26.82 -10.33
CA GLU A 7 17.38 -27.40 -9.17
C GLU A 7 17.35 -26.39 -8.03
N ALA A 8 17.61 -25.12 -8.34
CA ALA A 8 17.53 -24.03 -7.38
C ALA A 8 16.12 -23.90 -6.79
N GLU A 9 15.10 -23.96 -7.65
CA GLU A 9 13.70 -23.87 -7.24
C GLU A 9 13.25 -25.07 -6.40
N SER A 10 13.68 -26.28 -6.77
CA SER A 10 13.40 -27.51 -6.01
C SER A 10 14.10 -27.54 -4.65
N VAL A 11 15.32 -26.98 -4.58
CA VAL A 11 16.04 -26.76 -3.32
C VAL A 11 15.28 -25.78 -2.45
N ALA A 12 14.86 -24.63 -2.99
CA ALA A 12 14.10 -23.61 -2.26
C ALA A 12 12.79 -24.19 -1.70
N TYR A 13 12.02 -24.91 -2.51
CA TYR A 13 10.81 -25.60 -2.07
C TYR A 13 11.08 -26.55 -0.89
N THR A 14 12.12 -27.38 -1.01
CA THR A 14 12.46 -28.38 0.02
C THR A 14 12.86 -27.72 1.34
N VAL A 15 13.63 -26.62 1.28
CA VAL A 15 14.02 -25.85 2.47
C VAL A 15 12.81 -25.16 3.09
N CYS A 16 11.96 -24.49 2.29
CA CYS A 16 10.76 -23.81 2.78
C CYS A 16 9.78 -24.78 3.45
N GLN A 17 9.50 -25.92 2.82
CA GLN A 17 8.64 -26.95 3.38
C GLN A 17 9.20 -27.52 4.70
N HIS A 18 10.52 -27.63 4.86
CA HIS A 18 11.13 -28.08 6.10
C HIS A 18 10.77 -27.18 7.30
N TYR A 19 10.67 -25.87 7.07
CA TYR A 19 10.29 -24.89 8.07
C TYR A 19 8.78 -24.57 8.10
N GLY A 20 7.96 -25.35 7.39
CA GLY A 20 6.49 -25.20 7.36
C GLY A 20 5.99 -24.04 6.52
N LEU A 21 6.79 -23.51 5.60
CA LEU A 21 6.40 -22.47 4.65
C LEU A 21 5.89 -23.14 3.37
N ASP A 22 4.63 -22.91 3.03
CA ASP A 22 4.03 -23.50 1.83
C ASP A 22 4.34 -22.65 0.58
N THR A 23 5.23 -23.16 -0.27
CA THR A 23 5.60 -22.56 -1.57
C THR A 23 5.17 -23.43 -2.77
N SER A 24 4.27 -24.38 -2.54
CA SER A 24 3.80 -25.35 -3.54
C SER A 24 3.33 -24.71 -4.84
N ASP A 25 2.56 -23.63 -4.75
CA ASP A 25 2.00 -22.94 -5.93
C ASP A 25 3.06 -22.26 -6.82
N TYR A 26 4.23 -21.91 -6.26
CA TYR A 26 5.35 -21.32 -7.01
C TYR A 26 6.17 -22.41 -7.70
N SER A 27 6.46 -23.51 -6.98
CA SER A 27 7.42 -24.51 -7.42
C SER A 27 6.83 -25.63 -8.30
N PHE A 28 5.52 -25.90 -8.25
CA PHE A 28 4.95 -27.03 -8.99
C PHE A 28 4.71 -26.78 -10.49
N GLY A 29 4.53 -25.52 -10.91
CA GLY A 29 4.32 -25.17 -12.32
C GLY A 29 5.52 -25.52 -13.22
N TYR A 30 6.74 -25.31 -12.72
CA TYR A 30 7.98 -25.57 -13.45
C TYR A 30 8.45 -27.03 -13.37
N VAL A 31 8.20 -27.72 -12.25
CA VAL A 31 8.56 -29.14 -12.05
C VAL A 31 7.81 -30.07 -13.01
N ALA A 32 6.55 -29.75 -13.33
CA ALA A 32 5.74 -30.53 -14.27
C ALA A 32 6.25 -30.43 -15.72
N GLY A 33 6.80 -29.28 -16.14
CA GLY A 33 7.34 -29.08 -17.49
C GLY A 33 8.73 -29.66 -17.70
N TRP A 34 9.60 -29.56 -16.69
CA TRP A 34 11.03 -29.91 -16.81
C TRP A 34 11.29 -31.42 -16.92
N SER A 35 10.44 -32.26 -16.32
CA SER A 35 10.59 -33.73 -16.35
C SER A 35 10.21 -34.37 -17.70
N SER A 36 9.60 -33.62 -18.61
CA SER A 36 9.15 -34.13 -19.90
C SER A 36 10.33 -34.34 -20.86
N GLY A 37 10.56 -35.59 -21.28
CA GLY A 37 11.52 -35.94 -22.33
C GLY A 37 12.98 -36.16 -21.90
N ARG A 38 13.29 -36.25 -20.59
CA ARG A 38 14.66 -36.52 -20.09
C ARG A 38 14.92 -37.97 -19.70
N GLU A 39 16.18 -38.39 -19.82
CA GLU A 39 16.68 -39.71 -19.43
C GLU A 39 16.72 -39.89 -17.90
N LEU A 40 16.47 -41.11 -17.42
CA LEU A 40 16.34 -41.44 -15.99
C LEU A 40 17.63 -41.15 -15.19
N SER A 41 18.79 -41.24 -15.83
CA SER A 41 20.09 -40.95 -15.22
C SER A 41 20.27 -39.45 -14.90
N GLU A 42 19.78 -38.56 -15.77
CA GLU A 42 19.83 -37.11 -15.56
C GLU A 42 18.92 -36.67 -14.41
N LEU A 43 17.71 -37.26 -14.36
CA LEU A 43 16.76 -37.01 -13.27
C LEU A 43 17.33 -37.42 -11.92
N LYS A 44 18.01 -38.59 -11.84
CA LYS A 44 18.65 -39.07 -10.61
C LYS A 44 19.81 -38.18 -10.17
N SER A 45 20.66 -37.74 -11.10
CA SER A 45 21.79 -36.86 -10.79
C SER A 45 21.31 -35.51 -10.24
N SER A 46 20.22 -35.00 -10.79
CA SER A 46 19.65 -33.75 -10.34
C SER A 46 18.98 -33.86 -8.98
N LEU A 47 18.19 -34.92 -8.75
CA LEU A 47 17.57 -35.18 -7.44
C LEU A 47 18.61 -35.32 -6.33
N GLU A 48 19.75 -35.94 -6.62
CA GLU A 48 20.87 -36.04 -5.67
C GLU A 48 21.46 -34.65 -5.36
N THR A 49 21.62 -33.82 -6.39
CA THR A 49 22.11 -32.43 -6.25
C THR A 49 21.15 -31.59 -5.40
N ILE A 50 19.84 -31.67 -5.69
CA ILE A 50 18.78 -30.99 -4.94
C ILE A 50 18.78 -31.43 -3.48
N ARG A 51 18.85 -32.74 -3.23
CA ARG A 51 18.89 -33.30 -1.88
C ARG A 51 20.10 -32.81 -1.09
N SER A 52 21.29 -32.85 -1.69
CA SER A 52 22.54 -32.43 -1.02
C SER A 52 22.51 -30.95 -0.68
N ALA A 53 22.13 -30.09 -1.64
CA ALA A 53 22.08 -28.65 -1.44
C ALA A 53 21.02 -28.23 -0.41
N ALA A 54 19.83 -28.83 -0.45
CA ALA A 54 18.79 -28.56 0.55
C ALA A 54 19.24 -28.98 1.95
N ALA A 55 19.88 -30.14 2.09
CA ALA A 55 20.40 -30.60 3.37
C ALA A 55 21.49 -29.69 3.93
N GLU A 56 22.41 -29.19 3.09
CA GLU A 56 23.44 -28.22 3.50
C GLU A 56 22.83 -26.92 4.04
N ILE A 57 21.82 -26.38 3.34
CA ILE A 57 21.14 -25.14 3.75
C ILE A 57 20.37 -25.33 5.07
N ILE A 58 19.58 -26.42 5.17
CA ILE A 58 18.81 -26.73 6.38
C ILE A 58 19.75 -26.87 7.59
N ASN A 59 20.81 -27.67 7.47
CA ASN A 59 21.75 -27.87 8.56
C ASN A 59 22.42 -26.54 8.98
N SER A 60 22.78 -25.69 8.02
CA SER A 60 23.38 -24.38 8.31
C SER A 60 22.41 -23.45 9.04
N ILE A 61 21.13 -23.44 8.63
CA ILE A 61 20.10 -22.63 9.29
C ILE A 61 19.84 -23.14 10.71
N ASP A 62 19.72 -24.46 10.89
CA ASP A 62 19.48 -25.08 12.19
C ASP A 62 20.63 -24.81 13.18
N GLU A 63 21.89 -24.87 12.71
CA GLU A 63 23.06 -24.51 13.51
C GLU A 63 23.03 -23.05 13.97
N ASN A 64 22.74 -22.11 13.06
CA ASN A 64 22.62 -20.69 13.38
C ASN A 64 21.45 -20.41 14.34
N LEU A 65 20.30 -21.07 14.14
CA LEU A 65 19.15 -20.93 15.02
C LEU A 65 19.46 -21.41 16.43
N ALA A 66 20.20 -22.52 16.56
CA ALA A 66 20.65 -23.03 17.86
C ALA A 66 21.65 -22.10 18.56
N GLU A 67 22.50 -21.38 17.83
CA GLU A 67 23.38 -20.35 18.40
C GLU A 67 22.62 -19.12 18.88
N LEU A 68 21.66 -18.64 18.09
CA LEU A 68 20.79 -17.51 18.45
C LEU A 68 19.95 -17.82 19.70
N GLN A 69 19.41 -19.03 19.81
CA GLN A 69 18.69 -19.49 20.99
C GLN A 69 19.58 -19.44 22.25
N LYS A 70 20.83 -19.94 22.16
CA LYS A 70 21.79 -19.91 23.27
C LYS A 70 22.22 -18.49 23.65
N ALA A 71 22.27 -17.56 22.70
CA ALA A 71 22.58 -16.15 22.97
C ALA A 71 21.43 -15.47 23.72
N GLN A 72 20.18 -15.69 23.29
CA GLN A 72 18.99 -15.17 23.96
C GLN A 72 18.83 -15.73 25.38
N ASP A 73 19.08 -17.02 25.59
CA ASP A 73 19.02 -17.64 26.91
C ASP A 73 20.10 -17.05 27.86
N LYS A 74 21.29 -16.71 27.33
CA LYS A 74 22.36 -16.05 28.12
C LYS A 74 22.02 -14.60 28.47
N GLU A 75 21.42 -13.84 27.56
CA GLU A 75 20.98 -12.46 27.81
C GLU A 75 19.82 -12.40 28.81
N GLN A 76 18.89 -13.37 28.76
CA GLN A 76 17.81 -13.46 29.74
C GLN A 76 18.30 -13.88 31.14
N THR A 77 19.39 -14.64 31.23
CA THR A 77 19.97 -15.04 32.53
C THR A 77 20.82 -13.92 33.16
N ALA A 78 21.43 -13.04 32.35
CA ALA A 78 22.23 -11.90 32.84
C ALA A 78 21.38 -10.69 33.30
N GLY A 79 20.12 -10.59 32.85
CA GLY A 79 19.22 -9.48 33.19
C GLY A 79 18.58 -9.52 34.59
N GLN A 80 18.88 -10.53 35.43
CA GLN A 80 18.30 -10.68 36.79
C GLN A 80 19.24 -10.34 37.96
N GLU A 81 20.49 -9.92 37.73
CA GLU A 81 21.31 -9.38 38.82
C GLU A 81 21.23 -7.85 38.89
N GLN A 82 20.41 -7.36 39.83
CA GLN A 82 20.37 -5.94 40.23
C GLN A 82 21.71 -5.47 40.80
N PRO A 83 22.17 -4.23 40.47
CA PRO A 83 23.07 -3.49 41.32
C PRO A 83 22.27 -2.62 42.31
N THR A 84 22.65 -2.77 43.58
CA THR A 84 22.18 -2.07 44.76
C THR A 84 22.43 -0.55 44.68
N ARG A 85 21.47 0.22 45.23
CA ARG A 85 21.56 1.67 45.50
C ARG A 85 22.58 2.01 46.59
N GLU A 86 23.40 3.03 46.35
CA GLU A 86 23.86 4.10 47.26
C GLU A 86 24.15 5.32 46.33
N GLY A 87 23.85 6.61 46.55
CA GLY A 87 23.38 7.40 47.68
C GLY A 87 24.17 8.72 47.74
N GLN A 88 23.60 9.82 47.21
CA GLN A 88 23.93 11.28 47.44
C GLN A 88 25.28 11.81 46.89
N GLU A 89 25.49 13.07 46.47
CA GLU A 89 24.88 14.38 46.76
C GLU A 89 25.40 15.47 45.76
N ALA A 90 24.75 16.65 45.75
CA ALA A 90 25.22 18.00 45.35
C ALA A 90 24.69 18.68 44.05
N ALA A 91 23.66 19.51 44.28
CA ALA A 91 23.37 20.90 43.85
C ALA A 91 23.53 21.39 42.37
N PRO A 92 22.54 22.16 41.84
CA PRO A 92 22.59 22.76 40.51
C PRO A 92 23.11 24.20 40.52
N GLU A 93 24.01 24.53 39.60
CA GLU A 93 24.47 25.89 39.33
C GLU A 93 23.66 26.50 38.17
N LYS A 94 23.03 27.66 38.41
CA LYS A 94 22.44 28.55 37.40
C LYS A 94 23.44 29.67 37.12
N PRO A 95 23.57 30.18 35.88
CA PRO A 95 24.20 31.47 35.63
C PRO A 95 23.14 32.58 35.59
N ASP A 96 23.35 33.61 36.42
CA ASP A 96 22.65 34.90 36.35
C ASP A 96 23.22 35.81 35.24
N PRO A 97 22.42 36.75 34.70
CA PRO A 97 22.85 37.81 33.80
C PRO A 97 23.04 39.16 34.53
N GLU A 98 24.17 39.84 34.28
CA GLU A 98 24.44 41.25 34.67
C GLU A 98 25.43 41.81 33.62
N ALA A 99 25.47 43.05 33.18
CA ALA A 99 24.82 44.29 33.58
C ALA A 99 24.83 45.28 32.39
N ALA A 100 23.88 46.20 32.37
CA ALA A 100 23.94 47.43 31.60
C ALA A 100 24.47 48.59 32.47
N ALA A 101 24.90 49.66 31.78
CA ALA A 101 24.90 51.09 32.16
C ALA A 101 26.28 51.81 32.14
N PRO A 102 26.36 53.15 32.18
CA PRO A 102 26.31 54.02 30.98
C PRO A 102 27.40 55.14 30.97
N GLY A 103 27.57 55.84 29.84
CA GLY A 103 28.57 56.91 29.71
C GLY A 103 28.15 58.12 28.84
N LYS A 104 27.53 59.10 29.52
CA LYS A 104 27.51 60.58 29.34
C LYS A 104 27.64 61.26 27.96
N SER A 105 26.59 62.05 27.69
CA SER A 105 26.48 63.40 27.12
C SER A 105 27.74 64.26 26.86
N GLY A 106 27.72 64.98 25.73
CA GLY A 106 28.41 66.25 25.50
C GLY A 106 27.84 67.00 24.28
N ALA A 107 27.24 68.17 24.51
CA ALA A 107 26.81 69.15 23.49
C ALA A 107 28.03 69.76 22.78
N GLN A 108 27.96 70.18 21.51
CA GLN A 108 27.67 71.53 20.96
C GLN A 108 28.01 71.38 19.44
N GLU A 109 27.47 72.05 18.42
CA GLU A 109 27.17 73.46 18.24
C GLU A 109 26.56 73.64 16.84
N LYS A 110 25.63 74.59 16.69
CA LYS A 110 25.05 75.00 15.40
C LYS A 110 26.01 75.91 14.64
N ALA A 111 26.15 75.72 13.32
CA ALA A 111 26.50 76.80 12.40
C ALA A 111 25.99 76.56 10.97
N GLY A 112 25.31 77.57 10.40
CA GLY A 112 25.33 77.88 8.97
C GLY A 112 24.35 77.14 8.04
N ALA A 113 23.10 77.59 7.98
CA ALA A 113 22.19 77.26 6.90
C ALA A 113 22.35 78.27 5.74
N ALA A 114 22.88 77.80 4.60
CA ALA A 114 22.63 78.34 3.28
C ALA A 114 21.63 77.39 2.57
N PRO A 115 20.76 77.86 1.67
CA PRO A 115 19.60 77.10 1.23
C PRO A 115 20.07 75.90 0.39
N LYS A 116 19.87 74.69 0.93
CA LYS A 116 20.08 73.45 0.17
C LYS A 116 18.97 73.34 -0.86
N GLU A 117 19.37 73.17 -2.11
CA GLU A 117 18.49 72.71 -3.18
C GLU A 117 17.69 71.50 -2.68
N ALA A 118 16.39 71.48 -2.99
CA ALA A 118 15.51 70.40 -2.57
C ALA A 118 16.09 69.06 -3.04
N PHE A 119 16.34 68.14 -2.11
CA PHE A 119 16.89 66.84 -2.42
C PHE A 119 15.91 66.05 -3.30
N THR A 120 16.33 65.75 -4.53
CA THR A 120 15.58 64.87 -5.42
C THR A 120 16.09 63.44 -5.24
N PRO A 121 15.29 62.50 -4.71
CA PRO A 121 15.68 61.11 -4.61
C PRO A 121 15.90 60.54 -6.03
N GLU A 122 17.08 60.00 -6.24
CA GLU A 122 17.48 59.34 -7.48
C GLU A 122 17.46 57.83 -7.28
N THR A 123 16.97 57.11 -8.29
CA THR A 123 17.02 55.65 -8.30
C THR A 123 18.32 55.18 -8.93
N ILE A 124 19.07 54.36 -8.20
CA ILE A 124 20.31 53.72 -8.67
C ILE A 124 20.14 52.21 -8.68
N TYR A 125 20.64 51.56 -9.73
CA TYR A 125 20.56 50.11 -9.89
C TYR A 125 21.90 49.45 -9.57
N ARG A 126 21.87 48.34 -8.82
CA ARG A 126 23.07 47.55 -8.51
C ARG A 126 22.84 46.06 -8.77
N VAL A 127 23.88 45.42 -9.31
CA VAL A 127 23.95 43.96 -9.45
C VAL A 127 24.78 43.38 -8.32
N ARG A 128 24.24 42.35 -7.65
CA ARG A 128 24.86 41.66 -6.52
C ARG A 128 24.76 40.15 -6.72
N ARG A 129 25.62 39.37 -6.05
CA ARG A 129 25.42 37.91 -5.99
C ARG A 129 24.14 37.61 -5.23
N ASN A 130 23.40 36.63 -5.70
CA ASN A 130 22.22 36.13 -5.01
C ASN A 130 22.65 35.20 -3.85
N PRO A 131 22.35 35.54 -2.58
CA PRO A 131 22.66 34.68 -1.45
C PRO A 131 21.90 33.35 -1.46
N TYR A 132 20.78 33.28 -2.20
CA TYR A 132 19.88 32.13 -2.29
C TYR A 132 20.04 31.37 -3.62
N SER A 133 21.22 31.46 -4.25
CA SER A 133 21.50 30.78 -5.52
C SER A 133 21.59 29.26 -5.33
N ASP A 134 20.80 28.52 -6.09
CA ASP A 134 20.81 27.05 -6.20
C ASP A 134 21.35 26.57 -7.56
N SER A 135 21.30 27.44 -8.57
CA SER A 135 21.77 27.16 -9.92
C SER A 135 22.61 28.29 -10.51
N ARG A 136 23.26 28.03 -11.65
CA ARG A 136 24.01 29.06 -12.39
C ARG A 136 23.07 30.15 -12.91
N GLU A 137 21.86 29.75 -13.30
CA GLU A 137 20.82 30.63 -13.84
C GLU A 137 20.32 31.65 -12.81
N ASN A 138 20.44 31.42 -11.49
CA ASN A 138 19.99 32.33 -10.42
C ASN A 138 21.11 32.97 -9.59
N SER A 139 22.33 33.03 -10.14
CA SER A 139 23.54 33.42 -9.41
C SER A 139 23.66 34.90 -9.02
N TYR A 140 22.95 35.81 -9.69
CA TYR A 140 22.98 37.25 -9.44
C TYR A 140 21.57 37.86 -9.37
N LEU A 141 21.46 39.00 -8.70
CA LEU A 141 20.24 39.79 -8.63
C LEU A 141 20.51 41.25 -9.02
N LEU A 142 19.53 41.85 -9.68
CA LEU A 142 19.45 43.27 -10.03
C LEU A 142 18.45 43.94 -9.09
N GLN A 143 18.90 44.97 -8.36
CA GLN A 143 18.11 45.63 -7.34
C GLN A 143 18.16 47.15 -7.47
N ALA A 144 17.00 47.78 -7.27
CA ALA A 144 16.86 49.23 -7.21
C ALA A 144 17.20 49.75 -5.82
N TYR A 145 17.79 50.94 -5.75
CA TYR A 145 18.07 51.66 -4.52
C TYR A 145 17.67 53.12 -4.70
N VAL A 146 17.11 53.73 -3.68
CA VAL A 146 16.70 55.14 -3.72
C VAL A 146 17.67 55.95 -2.86
N THR A 147 18.27 57.00 -3.43
CA THR A 147 19.14 57.89 -2.66
C THR A 147 18.33 58.65 -1.61
N GLN A 148 18.95 58.92 -0.46
CA GLN A 148 18.35 59.65 0.65
C GLN A 148 19.13 60.93 0.95
N GLU A 149 18.48 61.91 1.61
CA GLU A 149 19.08 63.19 2.01
C GLU A 149 20.37 63.06 2.84
N ASN A 150 20.55 61.93 3.52
CA ASN A 150 21.74 61.61 4.32
C ASN A 150 22.92 61.07 3.48
N GLY A 151 22.81 61.06 2.15
CA GLY A 151 23.82 60.53 1.22
C GLY A 151 23.89 58.99 1.17
N ARG A 152 23.03 58.28 1.90
CA ARG A 152 22.93 56.82 1.86
C ARG A 152 21.86 56.40 0.87
N ALA A 153 22.03 55.24 0.26
CA ALA A 153 21.03 54.66 -0.62
C ALA A 153 20.24 53.61 0.16
N LYS A 154 18.91 53.75 0.20
CA LYS A 154 18.01 52.75 0.80
C LYS A 154 17.82 51.60 -0.20
N MET A 155 17.95 50.37 0.29
CA MET A 155 17.67 49.16 -0.47
C MET A 155 16.19 49.14 -0.87
N GLY A 156 15.93 49.05 -2.17
CA GLY A 156 14.60 48.93 -2.78
C GLY A 156 14.36 47.52 -3.35
N ASP A 157 13.47 47.41 -4.32
CA ASP A 157 13.00 46.13 -4.85
C ASP A 157 14.05 45.38 -5.68
N VAL A 158 14.04 44.06 -5.58
CA VAL A 158 14.71 43.18 -6.55
C VAL A 158 13.88 43.17 -7.82
N LEU A 159 14.49 43.58 -8.94
CA LEU A 159 13.84 43.71 -10.24
C LEU A 159 13.95 42.42 -11.06
N TYR A 160 15.07 41.70 -10.93
CA TYR A 160 15.38 40.50 -11.70
C TYR A 160 16.41 39.63 -10.95
N THR A 161 16.27 38.30 -11.01
CA THR A 161 17.33 37.37 -10.62
C THR A 161 17.71 36.52 -11.82
N GLY A 162 19.02 36.32 -12.04
CA GLY A 162 19.48 35.66 -13.24
C GLY A 162 21.00 35.50 -13.32
N THR A 163 21.49 35.29 -14.54
CA THR A 163 22.93 35.29 -14.84
C THR A 163 23.54 36.69 -14.70
N PRO A 164 24.84 36.80 -14.38
CA PRO A 164 25.51 38.09 -14.24
C PRO A 164 25.50 38.91 -15.54
N GLU A 165 25.56 38.26 -16.69
CA GLU A 165 25.49 38.89 -18.01
C GLU A 165 24.14 39.57 -18.20
N LYS A 166 23.04 38.83 -17.96
CA LYS A 166 21.69 39.37 -18.18
C LYS A 166 21.34 40.48 -17.18
N CYS A 167 21.78 40.33 -15.93
CA CYS A 167 21.62 41.39 -14.93
C CYS A 167 22.34 42.70 -15.32
N ARG A 168 23.52 42.60 -15.94
CA ARG A 168 24.28 43.78 -16.41
C ARG A 168 23.64 44.43 -17.64
N GLU A 169 23.14 43.62 -18.57
CA GLU A 169 22.40 44.08 -19.75
C GLU A 169 21.16 44.89 -19.33
N LEU A 170 20.30 44.31 -18.48
CA LEU A 170 19.08 44.97 -17.98
C LEU A 170 19.40 46.23 -17.15
N MET A 171 20.49 46.21 -16.36
CA MET A 171 20.97 47.42 -15.68
C MET A 171 21.39 48.52 -16.66
N GLY A 172 22.03 48.15 -17.77
CA GLY A 172 22.42 49.08 -18.83
C GLY A 172 21.21 49.77 -19.45
N GLN A 173 20.18 48.98 -19.78
CA GLN A 173 18.93 49.46 -20.38
C GLN A 173 18.10 50.34 -19.42
N LEU A 174 18.09 50.01 -18.12
CA LEU A 174 17.48 50.85 -17.09
C LEU A 174 18.19 52.19 -16.92
N LYS A 175 19.53 52.23 -17.11
CA LYS A 175 20.32 53.46 -17.03
C LYS A 175 20.22 54.33 -18.29
N SER A 176 20.05 53.72 -19.46
CA SER A 176 19.82 54.44 -20.71
C SER A 176 18.38 54.94 -20.85
N GLY A 177 17.46 54.44 -20.02
CA GLY A 177 16.03 54.77 -20.09
C GLY A 177 15.28 54.03 -21.20
N GLU A 178 15.91 53.04 -21.83
CA GLU A 178 15.28 52.17 -22.85
C GLU A 178 14.24 51.23 -22.24
N LEU A 179 14.35 50.96 -20.94
CA LEU A 179 13.50 50.01 -20.23
C LEU A 179 13.13 50.58 -18.85
N THR A 180 11.88 50.38 -18.42
CA THR A 180 11.43 50.80 -17.08
C THR A 180 11.56 49.65 -16.06
N GLU A 181 11.52 49.97 -14.76
CA GLU A 181 11.48 48.94 -13.71
C GLU A 181 10.29 47.99 -13.87
N GLY A 182 9.15 48.51 -14.34
CA GLY A 182 7.94 47.74 -14.60
C GLY A 182 8.14 46.72 -15.72
N ASP A 183 8.80 47.12 -16.81
CA ASP A 183 9.10 46.24 -17.93
C ASP A 183 10.08 45.13 -17.53
N VAL A 184 11.10 45.44 -16.72
CA VAL A 184 12.03 44.43 -16.19
C VAL A 184 11.30 43.41 -15.32
N LYS A 185 10.40 43.87 -14.43
CA LYS A 185 9.59 42.97 -13.60
C LYS A 185 8.63 42.13 -14.44
N GLN A 186 8.04 42.67 -15.50
CA GLN A 186 7.20 41.91 -16.43
C GLN A 186 8.01 40.87 -17.21
N LEU A 187 9.20 41.22 -17.69
CA LEU A 187 10.11 40.28 -18.34
C LEU A 187 10.53 39.16 -17.38
N TYR A 188 10.77 39.50 -16.11
CA TYR A 188 11.08 38.53 -15.07
C TYR A 188 9.89 37.61 -14.78
N ALA A 189 8.69 38.17 -14.59
CA ALA A 189 7.47 37.40 -14.36
C ALA A 189 7.16 36.47 -15.54
N LYS A 190 7.27 36.96 -16.77
CA LYS A 190 7.12 36.15 -17.99
C LYS A 190 8.18 35.06 -18.10
N ALA A 191 9.43 35.35 -17.73
CA ALA A 191 10.50 34.36 -17.69
C ALA A 191 10.27 33.31 -16.59
N GLN A 192 9.72 33.70 -15.43
CA GLN A 192 9.33 32.78 -14.36
C GLN A 192 8.12 31.93 -14.77
N GLU A 193 7.11 32.50 -15.42
CA GLU A 193 5.98 31.75 -15.98
C GLU A 193 6.46 30.76 -17.04
N THR A 194 7.36 31.19 -17.95
CA THR A 194 7.97 30.33 -18.99
C THR A 194 8.87 29.25 -18.36
N ALA A 195 9.59 29.55 -17.27
CA ALA A 195 10.42 28.58 -16.55
C ALA A 195 9.58 27.61 -15.70
N GLN A 196 8.43 28.04 -15.18
CA GLN A 196 7.46 27.19 -14.49
C GLN A 196 6.70 26.29 -15.48
N THR A 197 6.39 26.77 -16.69
CA THR A 197 5.86 25.90 -17.76
C THR A 197 6.94 24.97 -18.32
N ALA A 198 8.18 25.44 -18.52
CA ALA A 198 9.29 24.58 -18.94
C ALA A 198 9.75 23.58 -17.84
N GLY A 199 9.33 23.78 -16.58
CA GLY A 199 9.46 22.82 -15.50
C GLY A 199 8.42 21.69 -15.53
N GLN A 200 7.37 21.82 -16.35
CA GLN A 200 6.39 20.77 -16.63
C GLN A 200 6.71 19.97 -17.92
N ASP A 201 7.67 20.42 -18.73
CA ASP A 201 8.06 19.80 -20.01
C ASP A 201 9.25 18.82 -19.91
N LYS A 202 9.68 18.47 -18.70
CA LYS A 202 10.64 17.37 -18.54
C LYS A 202 9.90 16.20 -17.98
N ASP A 203 9.77 15.16 -18.80
CA ASP A 203 9.32 13.86 -18.34
C ASP A 203 10.12 13.46 -17.10
N THR A 204 9.44 12.94 -16.09
CA THR A 204 10.07 12.43 -14.87
C THR A 204 9.55 11.04 -14.57
N PHE A 205 10.21 10.32 -13.68
CA PHE A 205 9.68 9.10 -13.09
C PHE A 205 9.82 9.14 -11.59
N SER A 206 8.91 8.44 -10.92
CA SER A 206 8.86 8.32 -9.47
C SER A 206 8.77 6.84 -9.08
N ILE A 207 9.51 6.45 -8.05
CA ILE A 207 9.50 5.08 -7.52
C ILE A 207 8.83 5.09 -6.15
N TYR A 208 7.87 4.20 -6.00
CA TYR A 208 7.10 3.97 -4.79
C TYR A 208 7.33 2.56 -4.28
N GLN A 209 7.65 2.46 -2.98
CA GLN A 209 7.87 1.18 -2.31
C GLN A 209 6.89 1.02 -1.15
N ILE A 210 6.51 -0.23 -0.86
CA ILE A 210 5.56 -0.53 0.21
C ILE A 210 6.15 -0.10 1.57
N LYS A 211 5.34 0.58 2.38
CA LYS A 211 5.74 1.06 3.70
C LYS A 211 6.20 -0.06 4.63
N GLY A 212 7.11 0.29 5.54
CA GLY A 212 7.47 -0.50 6.71
C GLY A 212 6.26 -0.79 7.61
N GLY A 213 5.97 -2.04 8.00
CA GLY A 213 5.00 -2.35 9.06
C GLY A 213 4.38 -3.74 8.94
N ASP A 214 3.72 -4.19 10.01
CA ASP A 214 2.94 -5.43 10.02
C ASP A 214 1.67 -5.31 9.15
N GLU A 215 1.11 -4.11 9.05
CA GLU A 215 -0.12 -3.81 8.28
C GLU A 215 0.05 -4.05 6.78
N THR A 216 1.26 -3.87 6.26
CA THR A 216 1.57 -4.04 4.83
C THR A 216 2.33 -5.33 4.53
N ARG A 217 2.53 -6.19 5.54
CA ARG A 217 3.35 -7.41 5.41
C ARG A 217 2.83 -8.34 4.32
N ASP A 218 1.51 -8.53 4.28
CA ASP A 218 0.86 -9.47 3.37
C ASP A 218 0.76 -8.93 1.92
N PHE A 219 1.23 -7.69 1.68
CA PHE A 219 1.27 -7.06 0.35
C PHE A 219 2.67 -7.12 -0.29
N ARG A 220 3.71 -7.46 0.47
CA ARG A 220 5.10 -7.40 0.01
C ARG A 220 5.46 -8.63 -0.81
N PHE A 221 6.08 -8.40 -1.96
CA PHE A 221 6.47 -9.44 -2.92
C PHE A 221 5.28 -10.27 -3.43
N GLU A 222 4.08 -9.74 -3.29
CA GLU A 222 2.85 -10.36 -3.74
C GLU A 222 2.55 -9.91 -5.18
N PRO A 223 2.50 -10.81 -6.18
CA PRO A 223 2.11 -10.48 -7.54
C PRO A 223 0.67 -9.95 -7.62
N TYR A 224 0.41 -9.17 -8.67
CA TYR A 224 -0.84 -8.43 -8.80
C TYR A 224 -2.09 -9.33 -8.81
N ASP A 225 -2.02 -10.48 -9.49
CA ASP A 225 -3.16 -11.41 -9.56
C ASP A 225 -3.54 -11.97 -8.19
N ARG A 226 -2.57 -12.19 -7.29
CA ARG A 226 -2.87 -12.68 -5.94
C ARG A 226 -3.39 -11.57 -5.04
N LEU A 227 -2.87 -10.34 -5.18
CA LEU A 227 -3.45 -9.17 -4.52
C LEU A 227 -4.94 -9.03 -4.88
N GLN A 228 -5.28 -9.14 -6.16
CA GLN A 228 -6.68 -9.10 -6.60
C GLN A 228 -7.50 -10.28 -6.08
N ALA A 229 -6.97 -11.50 -6.12
CA ALA A 229 -7.66 -12.70 -5.61
C ALA A 229 -7.97 -12.61 -4.11
N ALA A 230 -7.13 -11.92 -3.34
CA ALA A 230 -7.35 -11.62 -1.93
C ALA A 230 -8.34 -10.45 -1.70
N GLY A 231 -8.87 -9.84 -2.76
CA GLY A 231 -9.75 -8.67 -2.69
C GLY A 231 -9.02 -7.36 -2.39
N ASN A 232 -7.69 -7.35 -2.52
CA ASN A 232 -6.86 -6.19 -2.27
C ASN A 232 -6.61 -5.39 -3.56
N VAL A 233 -6.32 -4.11 -3.40
CA VAL A 233 -5.96 -3.19 -4.49
C VAL A 233 -4.61 -2.55 -4.21
N VAL A 234 -3.94 -2.07 -5.28
CA VAL A 234 -2.69 -1.33 -5.15
C VAL A 234 -3.01 0.09 -4.69
N ASP A 235 -3.24 0.24 -3.39
CA ASP A 235 -3.59 1.52 -2.76
C ASP A 235 -2.35 2.36 -2.49
N ARG A 236 -2.33 3.57 -3.06
CA ARG A 236 -1.27 4.58 -2.87
C ARG A 236 -0.96 4.85 -1.39
N ALA A 237 -1.94 4.73 -0.49
CA ALA A 237 -1.75 4.95 0.95
C ALA A 237 -0.76 3.97 1.59
N ASN A 238 -0.59 2.77 1.02
CA ASN A 238 0.34 1.75 1.51
C ASN A 238 1.78 1.95 1.05
N TYR A 239 2.03 2.97 0.24
CA TYR A 239 3.31 3.22 -0.42
C TYR A 239 3.96 4.52 0.02
N GLU A 240 5.29 4.52 0.02
CA GLU A 240 6.13 5.71 0.23
C GLU A 240 6.85 6.07 -1.06
N LEU A 241 6.94 7.37 -1.35
CA LEU A 241 7.77 7.88 -2.45
C LEU A 241 9.24 7.79 -2.03
N VAL A 242 10.01 6.89 -2.63
CA VAL A 242 11.42 6.69 -2.26
C VAL A 242 12.41 7.38 -3.20
N TYR A 243 11.98 7.67 -4.43
CA TYR A 243 12.84 8.31 -5.42
C TYR A 243 12.03 9.04 -6.50
N SER A 244 12.58 10.13 -7.02
CA SER A 244 12.05 10.81 -8.20
C SER A 244 13.19 11.47 -8.97
N ALA A 245 13.20 11.31 -10.30
CA ALA A 245 14.24 11.84 -11.17
C ALA A 245 13.73 12.15 -12.58
N PRO A 246 14.46 12.98 -13.37
CA PRO A 246 14.15 13.19 -14.78
C PRO A 246 14.21 11.88 -15.57
N LEU A 247 13.24 11.68 -16.45
CA LEU A 247 13.18 10.59 -17.39
C LEU A 247 13.91 11.02 -18.67
N ALA A 248 14.98 10.31 -19.03
CA ALA A 248 15.68 10.60 -20.28
C ALA A 248 14.86 10.09 -21.47
N PRO A 249 14.90 10.77 -22.64
CA PRO A 249 14.20 10.31 -23.84
C PRO A 249 14.58 8.87 -24.18
N GLU A 250 13.60 8.06 -24.59
CA GLU A 250 13.75 6.62 -24.92
C GLU A 250 14.06 5.69 -23.73
N THR A 251 14.06 6.18 -22.49
CA THR A 251 14.23 5.31 -21.31
C THR A 251 12.98 4.47 -21.09
N SER A 252 13.11 3.15 -21.14
CA SER A 252 12.02 2.22 -20.87
C SER A 252 11.90 1.87 -19.38
N LEU A 253 10.77 1.27 -18.98
CA LEU A 253 10.60 0.72 -17.64
C LEU A 253 11.67 -0.34 -17.30
N GLU A 254 12.14 -1.11 -18.29
CA GLU A 254 13.20 -2.10 -18.10
C GLU A 254 14.57 -1.45 -17.87
N ASP A 255 14.83 -0.29 -18.48
CA ASP A 255 16.05 0.48 -18.22
C ASP A 255 16.04 1.04 -16.78
N ILE A 256 14.87 1.50 -16.32
CA ILE A 256 14.66 1.91 -14.91
C ILE A 256 14.88 0.68 -14.01
N TYR A 257 14.22 -0.45 -14.28
CA TYR A 257 14.41 -1.68 -13.52
C TYR A 257 15.88 -2.07 -13.38
N THR A 258 16.61 -2.03 -14.50
CA THR A 258 18.04 -2.37 -14.56
C THR A 258 18.88 -1.40 -13.73
N CYS A 259 18.64 -0.09 -13.86
CA CYS A 259 19.36 0.93 -13.10
C CYS A 259 19.17 0.77 -11.58
N PHE A 260 17.95 0.49 -11.12
CA PHE A 260 17.65 0.34 -9.69
C PHE A 260 17.84 -1.10 -9.16
N ASN A 261 18.47 -1.97 -9.94
CA ASN A 261 18.93 -3.30 -9.49
C ASN A 261 20.45 -3.50 -9.63
N ILE A 262 21.08 -2.84 -10.60
CA ILE A 262 22.52 -3.03 -10.91
C ILE A 262 23.30 -1.74 -10.67
N ASP A 263 22.80 -0.61 -11.19
CA ASP A 263 23.53 0.66 -11.26
C ASP A 263 22.87 1.75 -10.40
N HIS A 264 22.68 1.46 -9.10
CA HIS A 264 21.90 2.31 -8.20
C HIS A 264 22.45 3.75 -8.14
N PRO A 265 21.58 4.77 -8.27
CA PRO A 265 21.95 6.16 -8.02
C PRO A 265 22.48 6.36 -6.59
N LYS A 266 23.49 7.23 -6.41
CA LYS A 266 24.16 7.43 -5.10
C LYS A 266 23.21 7.97 -4.02
N ASP A 267 22.21 8.72 -4.46
CA ASP A 267 21.17 9.35 -3.65
C ASP A 267 19.95 8.44 -3.44
N PHE A 268 19.86 7.30 -4.12
CA PHE A 268 18.80 6.32 -3.88
C PHE A 268 18.94 5.68 -2.49
N LYS A 269 17.86 5.69 -1.72
CA LYS A 269 17.78 5.16 -0.34
C LYS A 269 16.76 4.04 -0.17
N GLY A 270 16.03 3.69 -1.22
CA GLY A 270 15.12 2.54 -1.24
C GLY A 270 15.87 1.22 -1.37
N HIS A 271 15.11 0.12 -1.38
CA HIS A 271 15.66 -1.19 -1.75
C HIS A 271 15.67 -1.38 -3.27
N SER A 272 16.36 -2.42 -3.75
CA SER A 272 16.32 -2.79 -5.16
C SER A 272 14.89 -2.98 -5.66
N LEU A 273 14.63 -2.56 -6.90
CA LEU A 273 13.29 -2.61 -7.48
C LEU A 273 12.80 -4.07 -7.55
N SER A 274 11.68 -4.37 -6.90
CA SER A 274 11.19 -5.75 -6.75
C SER A 274 9.68 -5.86 -6.92
N VAL A 275 9.16 -7.10 -6.97
CA VAL A 275 7.72 -7.38 -6.99
C VAL A 275 7.01 -6.58 -5.90
N SER A 276 5.88 -5.98 -6.27
CA SER A 276 5.05 -5.10 -5.44
C SER A 276 5.47 -3.64 -5.36
N ASP A 277 6.60 -3.24 -5.95
CA ASP A 277 6.94 -1.82 -6.13
C ASP A 277 6.12 -1.19 -7.26
N VAL A 278 6.01 0.14 -7.26
CA VAL A 278 5.30 0.89 -8.31
C VAL A 278 6.20 1.98 -8.89
N VAL A 279 6.30 2.02 -10.22
CA VAL A 279 6.98 3.08 -10.98
C VAL A 279 5.92 3.94 -11.65
N VAL A 280 5.90 5.23 -11.36
CA VAL A 280 5.04 6.20 -12.05
C VAL A 280 5.86 6.98 -13.04
N LEU A 281 5.46 6.93 -14.32
CA LEU A 281 6.02 7.77 -15.37
C LEU A 281 5.16 9.02 -15.50
N HIS A 282 5.80 10.18 -15.50
CA HIS A 282 5.18 11.49 -15.70
C HIS A 282 5.62 11.97 -17.08
N GLN A 283 4.82 11.75 -18.12
CA GLN A 283 5.17 12.06 -19.51
C GLN A 283 4.08 12.86 -20.20
N ASP A 284 4.44 13.90 -20.95
CA ASP A 284 3.48 14.74 -21.70
C ASP A 284 2.30 15.27 -20.84
N GLY A 285 2.54 15.49 -19.54
CA GLY A 285 1.52 15.91 -18.57
C GLY A 285 0.51 14.83 -18.17
N GLN A 286 0.79 13.56 -18.49
CA GLN A 286 0.05 12.38 -18.06
C GLN A 286 0.87 11.51 -17.12
N ASP A 287 0.21 11.00 -16.08
CA ASP A 287 0.82 10.07 -15.14
C ASP A 287 0.36 8.65 -15.49
N ALA A 288 1.31 7.72 -15.58
CA ALA A 288 1.05 6.31 -15.80
C ALA A 288 1.76 5.47 -14.73
N ALA A 289 0.98 4.79 -13.89
CA ALA A 289 1.50 3.96 -12.80
C ALA A 289 1.66 2.50 -13.24
N HIS A 290 2.83 1.94 -12.96
CA HIS A 290 3.24 0.61 -13.38
C HIS A 290 3.72 -0.19 -12.17
N PHE A 291 2.97 -1.22 -11.82
CA PHE A 291 3.31 -2.18 -10.79
C PHE A 291 4.37 -3.16 -11.29
N VAL A 292 5.41 -3.40 -10.51
CA VAL A 292 6.44 -4.40 -10.78
C VAL A 292 5.87 -5.77 -10.42
N ASP A 293 5.66 -6.61 -11.42
CA ASP A 293 5.13 -7.97 -11.23
C ASP A 293 6.28 -9.00 -11.30
N SER A 294 5.95 -10.26 -11.02
CA SER A 294 6.84 -11.42 -11.18
C SER A 294 7.50 -11.50 -12.56
N VAL A 295 6.81 -10.99 -13.59
CA VAL A 295 7.34 -10.84 -14.95
C VAL A 295 6.90 -9.50 -15.52
N GLY A 296 7.86 -8.58 -15.64
CA GLY A 296 7.65 -7.27 -16.25
C GLY A 296 6.79 -6.33 -15.41
N PHE A 297 6.02 -5.49 -16.09
CA PHE A 297 5.24 -4.41 -15.49
C PHE A 297 3.77 -4.51 -15.85
N ARG A 298 2.90 -4.16 -14.89
CA ARG A 298 1.45 -4.10 -15.08
C ARG A 298 0.94 -2.69 -14.80
N GLU A 299 0.17 -2.14 -15.72
CA GLU A 299 -0.43 -0.81 -15.54
C GLU A 299 -1.52 -0.86 -14.45
N VAL A 300 -1.44 0.06 -13.49
CA VAL A 300 -2.31 0.14 -12.30
C VAL A 300 -2.88 1.55 -12.16
N PRO A 301 -3.81 1.97 -13.04
CA PRO A 301 -4.36 3.33 -13.01
C PRO A 301 -5.09 3.66 -11.70
N GLU A 302 -5.57 2.65 -10.95
CA GLU A 302 -6.15 2.81 -9.62
C GLU A 302 -5.18 3.43 -8.59
N PHE A 303 -3.86 3.29 -8.80
CA PHE A 303 -2.84 3.86 -7.93
C PHE A 303 -2.79 5.40 -7.98
N LEU A 304 -3.22 5.98 -9.10
CA LEU A 304 -3.26 7.43 -9.31
C LEU A 304 -4.61 8.04 -8.92
N GLN A 305 -5.61 7.20 -8.65
CA GLN A 305 -6.91 7.66 -8.19
C GLN A 305 -6.79 8.01 -6.70
N GLU A 306 -7.17 9.23 -6.33
CA GLU A 306 -7.43 9.53 -4.92
C GLU A 306 -8.57 8.61 -4.46
N GLN A 307 -8.23 7.58 -3.68
CA GLN A 307 -9.23 6.79 -2.99
C GLN A 307 -9.93 7.72 -2.00
N LYS A 308 -11.06 8.26 -2.43
CA LYS A 308 -11.96 9.01 -1.55
C LYS A 308 -12.41 8.02 -0.48
N GLN A 309 -11.85 8.14 0.73
CA GLN A 309 -12.30 7.38 1.89
C GLN A 309 -13.80 7.59 2.03
N LEU A 310 -14.57 6.57 1.66
CA LEU A 310 -16.02 6.61 1.74
C LEU A 310 -16.39 6.73 3.21
N THR A 311 -17.11 7.80 3.55
CA THR A 311 -17.59 7.97 4.91
C THR A 311 -18.84 7.11 5.11
N PRO A 312 -19.18 6.71 6.34
CA PRO A 312 -20.40 5.94 6.59
C PRO A 312 -21.67 6.62 6.06
N ASP A 313 -21.66 7.94 6.00
CA ASP A 313 -22.69 8.79 5.38
C ASP A 313 -22.87 8.56 3.89
N ASP A 314 -21.77 8.39 3.15
CA ASP A 314 -21.80 8.16 1.70
C ASP A 314 -22.43 6.80 1.35
N LEU A 315 -22.46 5.88 2.32
CA LEU A 315 -22.93 4.50 2.19
C LEU A 315 -24.16 4.20 3.04
N GLU A 316 -24.88 5.21 3.52
CA GLU A 316 -26.17 5.00 4.20
C GLU A 316 -27.17 4.30 3.27
N THR A 317 -27.76 3.20 3.72
CA THR A 317 -28.75 2.44 2.93
C THR A 317 -30.15 3.06 2.98
N GLY A 318 -30.34 4.07 3.83
CA GLY A 318 -31.65 4.66 4.16
C GLY A 318 -32.47 3.85 5.16
N GLU A 319 -32.01 2.66 5.56
CA GLU A 319 -32.64 1.87 6.61
C GLU A 319 -32.23 2.35 8.01
N THR A 320 -33.07 2.08 9.02
CA THR A 320 -32.77 2.43 10.41
C THR A 320 -33.05 1.27 11.35
N VAL A 321 -32.17 1.06 12.32
CA VAL A 321 -32.32 0.07 13.38
C VAL A 321 -32.64 0.77 14.69
N LYS A 322 -33.67 0.29 15.38
CA LYS A 322 -34.06 0.79 16.71
C LYS A 322 -33.51 -0.14 17.78
N THR A 323 -32.79 0.40 18.74
CA THR A 323 -32.36 -0.29 19.96
C THR A 323 -32.88 0.48 21.18
N PRO A 324 -32.84 -0.09 22.39
CA PRO A 324 -33.19 0.62 23.62
C PRO A 324 -32.34 1.87 23.87
N ARG A 325 -31.19 2.00 23.18
CA ARG A 325 -30.24 3.10 23.31
C ARG A 325 -30.39 4.17 22.24
N GLY A 326 -31.25 3.98 21.23
CA GLY A 326 -31.47 4.96 20.17
C GLY A 326 -31.94 4.36 18.85
N THR A 327 -32.10 5.23 17.84
CA THR A 327 -32.31 4.82 16.45
C THR A 327 -31.04 5.14 15.67
N PHE A 328 -30.52 4.17 14.92
CA PHE A 328 -29.26 4.28 14.20
C PHE A 328 -29.47 4.01 12.71
N HIS A 329 -28.81 4.78 11.86
CA HIS A 329 -28.85 4.60 10.40
C HIS A 329 -27.97 3.41 9.99
N VAL A 330 -28.47 2.59 9.08
CA VAL A 330 -27.73 1.45 8.55
C VAL A 330 -26.81 1.92 7.43
N THR A 331 -25.55 1.50 7.48
CA THR A 331 -24.58 1.74 6.41
C THR A 331 -24.21 0.41 5.74
N ALA A 332 -23.91 0.46 4.45
CA ALA A 332 -23.47 -0.68 3.67
C ALA A 332 -22.01 -1.08 3.93
N MET A 333 -21.29 -0.33 4.77
CA MET A 333 -19.92 -0.65 5.15
C MET A 333 -19.82 -1.97 5.91
N SER A 334 -18.72 -2.70 5.71
CA SER A 334 -18.34 -3.81 6.59
C SER A 334 -17.89 -3.30 7.97
N ARG A 335 -17.75 -4.22 8.92
CA ARG A 335 -17.25 -3.89 10.26
C ARG A 335 -15.83 -3.34 10.19
N GLU A 336 -14.96 -3.96 9.42
CA GLU A 336 -13.56 -3.56 9.25
C GLU A 336 -13.49 -2.19 8.58
N GLN A 337 -14.33 -1.95 7.56
CA GLN A 337 -14.41 -0.66 6.87
C GLN A 337 -14.84 0.46 7.81
N ILE A 338 -15.84 0.23 8.67
CA ILE A 338 -16.33 1.26 9.58
C ILE A 338 -15.38 1.47 10.77
N GLU A 339 -14.70 0.43 11.25
CA GLU A 339 -13.62 0.52 12.24
C GLU A 339 -12.44 1.33 11.67
N ALA A 340 -12.04 1.08 10.42
CA ALA A 340 -11.01 1.85 9.71
C ALA A 340 -11.42 3.33 9.52
N ALA A 341 -12.72 3.61 9.38
CA ALA A 341 -13.25 4.98 9.37
C ALA A 341 -13.31 5.64 10.76
N GLY A 342 -12.80 4.97 11.81
CA GLY A 342 -12.70 5.51 13.17
C GLY A 342 -13.94 5.30 14.04
N TYR A 343 -14.86 4.42 13.65
CA TYR A 343 -16.05 4.09 14.43
C TYR A 343 -15.83 2.76 15.15
N GLY A 344 -15.71 2.80 16.48
CA GLY A 344 -15.52 1.61 17.31
C GLY A 344 -16.83 0.93 17.68
N PHE A 345 -16.75 -0.36 18.01
CA PHE A 345 -17.91 -1.10 18.50
C PHE A 345 -18.48 -0.50 19.79
N HIS A 346 -19.78 -0.21 19.80
CA HIS A 346 -20.48 0.30 20.97
C HIS A 346 -21.39 -0.76 21.61
N HIS A 347 -22.28 -1.39 20.83
CA HIS A 347 -23.17 -2.45 21.29
C HIS A 347 -23.83 -3.16 20.10
N GLN A 348 -24.47 -4.31 20.35
CA GLN A 348 -25.24 -5.03 19.34
C GLN A 348 -26.73 -4.71 19.46
N SER A 349 -27.48 -4.81 18.36
CA SER A 349 -28.94 -4.74 18.36
C SER A 349 -29.55 -5.93 19.13
N ASP A 350 -30.76 -5.74 19.67
CA ASP A 350 -31.44 -6.76 20.48
C ASP A 350 -31.69 -8.08 19.72
N ASP A 351 -31.84 -8.00 18.39
CA ASP A 351 -32.01 -9.15 17.50
C ASP A 351 -30.70 -9.79 17.05
N GLY A 352 -29.55 -9.24 17.47
CA GLY A 352 -28.23 -9.73 17.13
C GLY A 352 -27.78 -9.44 15.69
N LYS A 353 -28.63 -8.84 14.85
CA LYS A 353 -28.38 -8.70 13.41
C LYS A 353 -27.47 -7.55 13.05
N TYR A 354 -27.34 -6.55 13.91
CA TYR A 354 -26.57 -5.35 13.64
C TYR A 354 -25.62 -5.01 14.79
N LEU A 355 -24.41 -4.57 14.43
CA LEU A 355 -23.43 -3.97 15.32
C LEU A 355 -23.58 -2.45 15.23
N ILE A 356 -23.76 -1.80 16.36
CA ILE A 356 -23.80 -0.35 16.46
C ILE A 356 -22.37 0.13 16.70
N MET A 357 -21.84 0.88 15.74
CA MET A 357 -20.46 1.34 15.66
C MET A 357 -20.46 2.86 15.80
N GLY A 358 -19.71 3.41 16.74
CA GLY A 358 -19.72 4.83 17.10
C GLY A 358 -18.34 5.44 17.29
N ASN A 359 -18.20 6.74 16.99
CA ASN A 359 -16.96 7.50 17.16
C ASN A 359 -17.06 8.59 18.26
N GLY A 360 -18.08 8.52 19.10
CA GLY A 360 -18.35 9.49 20.17
C GLY A 360 -19.24 10.68 19.77
N THR A 361 -19.32 11.01 18.48
CA THR A 361 -20.23 12.06 17.98
C THR A 361 -21.38 11.49 17.16
N ARG A 362 -21.13 10.41 16.42
CA ARG A 362 -22.11 9.70 15.60
C ARG A 362 -21.99 8.20 15.79
N ALA A 363 -23.06 7.50 15.43
CA ALA A 363 -23.10 6.05 15.44
C ALA A 363 -23.98 5.53 14.29
N PHE A 364 -23.55 4.41 13.72
CA PHE A 364 -24.19 3.73 12.60
C PHE A 364 -24.41 2.26 12.94
N ALA A 365 -25.38 1.64 12.29
CA ALA A 365 -25.62 0.21 12.35
C ALA A 365 -24.94 -0.46 11.14
N VAL A 366 -24.09 -1.45 11.40
CA VAL A 366 -23.49 -2.34 10.41
C VAL A 366 -24.05 -3.73 10.59
N ALA A 367 -24.26 -4.49 9.53
CA ALA A 367 -24.69 -5.88 9.65
C ALA A 367 -23.64 -6.69 10.45
N ALA A 368 -24.05 -7.39 11.50
CA ALA A 368 -23.18 -8.33 12.20
C ALA A 368 -22.85 -9.48 11.24
N GLU A 369 -21.58 -9.84 11.06
CA GLU A 369 -21.12 -10.87 10.09
C GLU A 369 -21.88 -12.21 10.14
N GLN A 370 -22.57 -12.54 11.23
CA GLN A 370 -23.49 -13.69 11.28
C GLN A 370 -24.70 -13.58 10.35
N ALA A 371 -25.06 -12.36 9.90
CA ALA A 371 -26.10 -12.09 8.90
C ALA A 371 -25.56 -12.08 7.45
N GLN A 372 -24.24 -12.15 7.23
CA GLN A 372 -23.62 -12.37 5.92
C GLN A 372 -23.59 -13.85 5.49
N ARG A 373 -24.59 -14.64 5.91
CA ARG A 373 -24.86 -15.99 5.37
C ARG A 373 -26.08 -16.05 4.44
N ASP A 374 -26.39 -14.94 3.78
CA ASP A 374 -27.09 -15.00 2.51
C ASP A 374 -26.07 -14.78 1.38
N ASN A 375 -25.30 -15.85 1.16
CA ASN A 375 -24.39 -16.01 0.03
C ASN A 375 -25.16 -15.73 -1.29
N PRO A 376 -24.71 -14.79 -2.15
CA PRO A 376 -25.36 -14.51 -3.43
C PRO A 376 -25.38 -15.73 -4.38
N LEU A 377 -24.53 -16.74 -4.12
CA LEU A 377 -24.49 -18.01 -4.85
C LEU A 377 -25.35 -19.11 -4.22
N LYS A 378 -26.03 -18.88 -3.08
CA LYS A 378 -26.84 -19.89 -2.38
C LYS A 378 -27.86 -20.60 -3.27
N THR A 379 -28.43 -19.90 -4.25
CA THR A 379 -29.36 -20.48 -5.22
C THR A 379 -28.62 -21.34 -6.26
N ALA A 380 -27.45 -20.92 -6.70
CA ALA A 380 -26.61 -21.67 -7.64
C ALA A 380 -26.00 -22.92 -6.98
N GLU A 381 -25.54 -22.81 -5.74
CA GLU A 381 -25.05 -23.89 -4.88
C GLU A 381 -26.17 -24.91 -4.62
N GLN A 382 -27.33 -24.48 -4.11
CA GLN A 382 -28.46 -25.39 -3.86
C GLN A 382 -29.00 -26.11 -5.11
N THR A 383 -28.76 -25.58 -6.32
CA THR A 383 -29.21 -26.20 -7.57
C THR A 383 -28.16 -27.07 -8.25
N THR A 384 -26.87 -26.80 -8.02
CA THR A 384 -25.74 -27.45 -8.71
C THR A 384 -25.00 -28.46 -7.83
N GLU A 385 -24.99 -28.22 -6.52
CA GLU A 385 -24.32 -29.08 -5.54
C GLU A 385 -25.18 -30.27 -5.14
N GLN A 386 -24.55 -31.44 -5.13
CA GLN A 386 -25.22 -32.66 -4.66
C GLN A 386 -25.14 -32.82 -3.14
N ASN A 387 -24.20 -32.12 -2.50
CA ASN A 387 -23.84 -32.21 -1.10
C ASN A 387 -24.43 -31.02 -0.31
N GLY A 388 -25.76 -31.01 -0.11
CA GLY A 388 -26.52 -29.91 0.52
C GLY A 388 -26.18 -29.50 1.97
N ASN A 389 -25.04 -29.94 2.50
CA ASN A 389 -24.45 -29.50 3.77
C ASN A 389 -23.28 -28.51 3.59
N MET A 390 -22.83 -28.22 2.36
CA MET A 390 -21.75 -27.26 2.07
C MET A 390 -22.30 -26.06 1.30
N ILE A 391 -23.10 -25.21 1.95
CA ILE A 391 -23.39 -23.86 1.42
C ILE A 391 -22.34 -22.94 2.04
N ASP A 392 -21.13 -22.97 1.49
CA ASP A 392 -19.94 -22.31 2.04
C ASP A 392 -19.37 -21.19 1.15
N GLY A 393 -19.98 -20.92 -0.01
CA GLY A 393 -19.49 -19.88 -0.94
C GLY A 393 -18.70 -20.43 -2.13
N ILE A 394 -18.47 -21.74 -2.22
CA ILE A 394 -17.63 -22.36 -3.24
C ILE A 394 -18.38 -23.48 -3.94
N ILE A 395 -18.72 -23.30 -5.22
CA ILE A 395 -19.36 -24.34 -6.04
C ILE A 395 -18.41 -25.53 -6.25
N ASN A 396 -18.49 -26.55 -5.38
CA ASN A 396 -17.68 -27.76 -5.50
C ASN A 396 -18.50 -29.04 -5.25
N ASN A 397 -18.31 -30.05 -6.11
CA ASN A 397 -19.06 -31.32 -6.07
C ASN A 397 -18.23 -32.48 -5.48
N THR A 398 -17.31 -32.16 -4.56
CA THR A 398 -16.38 -33.15 -4.01
C THR A 398 -17.14 -34.20 -3.16
N PRO A 399 -17.01 -35.51 -3.46
CA PRO A 399 -17.73 -36.56 -2.73
C PRO A 399 -17.32 -36.64 -1.26
N THR A 400 -18.27 -36.92 -0.35
CA THR A 400 -17.93 -37.14 1.07
C THR A 400 -17.42 -38.56 1.35
N VAL A 401 -16.71 -38.76 2.46
CA VAL A 401 -16.17 -40.08 2.86
C VAL A 401 -17.31 -41.12 2.98
N ASP A 402 -18.44 -40.74 3.59
CA ASP A 402 -19.62 -41.61 3.74
C ASP A 402 -20.24 -42.01 2.38
N GLU A 403 -20.22 -41.12 1.39
CA GLU A 403 -20.72 -41.39 0.04
C GLU A 403 -19.75 -42.28 -0.77
N LEU A 404 -18.45 -42.07 -0.62
CA LEU A 404 -17.43 -42.95 -1.19
C LEU A 404 -17.47 -44.35 -0.55
N GLU A 405 -17.68 -44.44 0.76
CA GLU A 405 -17.88 -45.72 1.46
C GLU A 405 -19.16 -46.43 1.00
N ALA A 406 -20.25 -45.69 0.76
CA ALA A 406 -21.49 -46.25 0.24
C ALA A 406 -21.33 -46.79 -1.19
N LYS A 407 -20.56 -46.08 -2.05
CA LYS A 407 -20.22 -46.54 -3.40
C LYS A 407 -19.35 -47.80 -3.38
N VAL A 408 -18.36 -47.86 -2.49
CA VAL A 408 -17.55 -49.08 -2.27
C VAL A 408 -18.41 -50.24 -1.79
N LYS A 409 -19.34 -50.01 -0.85
CA LYS A 409 -20.31 -51.03 -0.39
C LYS A 409 -21.30 -51.46 -1.47
N ALA A 410 -21.60 -50.58 -2.43
CA ALA A 410 -22.39 -50.90 -3.62
C ALA A 410 -21.58 -51.62 -4.71
N GLY A 411 -20.27 -51.84 -4.52
CA GLY A 411 -19.39 -52.51 -5.47
C GLY A 411 -18.90 -51.60 -6.61
N GLU A 412 -19.07 -50.28 -6.48
CA GLU A 412 -18.58 -49.30 -7.45
C GLU A 412 -17.13 -48.93 -7.18
N GLN A 413 -16.36 -48.67 -8.24
CA GLN A 413 -14.97 -48.20 -8.13
C GLN A 413 -14.94 -46.73 -7.72
N ILE A 414 -14.08 -46.39 -6.76
CA ILE A 414 -13.82 -45.01 -6.32
C ILE A 414 -12.40 -44.59 -6.66
N SER A 415 -12.19 -43.29 -6.86
CA SER A 415 -10.86 -42.71 -7.05
C SER A 415 -10.14 -42.53 -5.70
N LEU A 416 -8.87 -42.93 -5.64
CA LEU A 416 -8.00 -42.69 -4.49
C LEU A 416 -7.75 -41.21 -4.23
N VAL A 417 -7.79 -40.38 -5.28
CA VAL A 417 -7.68 -38.92 -5.17
C VAL A 417 -8.91 -38.34 -4.48
N ASP A 418 -10.10 -38.83 -4.84
CA ASP A 418 -11.36 -38.38 -4.24
C ASP A 418 -11.44 -38.77 -2.76
N LEU A 419 -10.97 -39.98 -2.41
CA LEU A 419 -10.89 -40.43 -1.02
C LEU A 419 -9.89 -39.59 -0.21
N ALA A 420 -8.72 -39.28 -0.77
CA ALA A 420 -7.71 -38.46 -0.10
C ALA A 420 -8.22 -37.03 0.16
N ASN A 421 -8.87 -36.42 -0.82
CA ASN A 421 -9.48 -35.09 -0.69
C ASN A 421 -10.62 -35.10 0.33
N ALA A 422 -11.48 -36.12 0.31
CA ALA A 422 -12.57 -36.27 1.26
C ALA A 422 -12.06 -36.45 2.71
N VAL A 423 -11.01 -37.25 2.92
CA VAL A 423 -10.39 -37.47 4.25
C VAL A 423 -9.70 -36.20 4.76
N LYS A 424 -9.03 -35.44 3.89
CA LYS A 424 -8.42 -34.15 4.24
C LYS A 424 -9.49 -33.15 4.70
N ALA A 425 -10.59 -33.05 3.94
CA ALA A 425 -11.69 -32.16 4.25
C ALA A 425 -12.44 -32.54 5.55
N ASP A 426 -12.52 -33.84 5.90
CA ASP A 426 -13.13 -34.30 7.15
C ASP A 426 -12.23 -34.05 8.37
N LYS A 427 -10.91 -34.12 8.18
CA LYS A 427 -9.91 -33.81 9.21
C LYS A 427 -9.91 -32.32 9.58
N GLU A 428 -10.14 -31.44 8.60
CA GLU A 428 -10.27 -29.99 8.79
C GLU A 428 -11.58 -29.59 9.50
N ARG A 429 -12.63 -30.41 9.43
CA ARG A 429 -13.95 -30.11 10.02
C ARG A 429 -14.08 -30.34 11.54
N GLY A 430 -13.13 -31.01 12.18
CA GLY A 430 -13.14 -31.24 13.64
C GLY A 430 -14.24 -32.19 14.15
N LYS A 431 -13.93 -32.98 15.19
CA LYS A 431 -14.88 -33.93 15.80
C LYS A 431 -16.00 -33.19 16.53
N GLY A 432 -17.17 -33.02 15.92
CA GLY A 432 -18.27 -32.38 16.65
C GLY A 432 -19.61 -32.15 15.97
N ALA A 433 -20.09 -32.94 15.00
CA ALA A 433 -21.52 -33.04 14.71
C ALA A 433 -21.81 -34.26 13.83
N LYS A 434 -22.67 -35.17 14.30
CA LYS A 434 -23.29 -36.16 13.39
C LYS A 434 -24.26 -35.41 12.47
N PRO A 435 -24.17 -35.55 11.14
CA PRO A 435 -25.09 -34.89 10.23
C PRO A 435 -26.47 -35.52 10.32
N GLU A 436 -27.48 -34.76 10.76
CA GLU A 436 -28.88 -35.12 10.57
C GLU A 436 -29.22 -35.03 9.07
N LYS A 437 -29.62 -36.16 8.49
CA LYS A 437 -30.04 -36.24 7.09
C LYS A 437 -31.38 -35.51 6.90
N LYS A 438 -31.35 -34.28 6.40
CA LYS A 438 -32.53 -33.69 5.76
C LYS A 438 -32.62 -34.17 4.30
N PRO A 439 -33.81 -34.55 3.81
CA PRO A 439 -33.98 -34.96 2.41
C PRO A 439 -33.65 -33.80 1.47
N SER A 440 -32.98 -34.09 0.36
CA SER A 440 -32.79 -33.14 -0.75
C SER A 440 -34.13 -32.54 -1.20
N ILE A 441 -34.14 -31.25 -1.54
CA ILE A 441 -35.31 -30.56 -2.12
C ILE A 441 -35.82 -31.29 -3.38
N ARG A 442 -34.95 -31.97 -4.14
CA ARG A 442 -35.36 -32.80 -5.30
C ARG A 442 -36.11 -34.06 -4.88
N ALA A 443 -35.73 -34.66 -3.75
CA ALA A 443 -36.45 -35.80 -3.15
C ALA A 443 -37.78 -35.36 -2.53
N GLN A 444 -37.82 -34.17 -1.90
CA GLN A 444 -39.05 -33.55 -1.41
C GLN A 444 -39.99 -33.12 -2.54
N LEU A 445 -39.49 -32.49 -3.60
CA LEU A 445 -40.27 -32.15 -4.80
C LEU A 445 -40.79 -33.41 -5.50
N ARG A 446 -40.01 -34.49 -5.58
CA ARG A 446 -40.47 -35.77 -6.16
C ARG A 446 -41.54 -36.41 -5.28
N ALA A 447 -41.36 -36.42 -3.96
CA ALA A 447 -42.33 -36.94 -3.01
C ALA A 447 -43.63 -36.11 -2.99
N ASP A 448 -43.53 -34.79 -3.10
CA ASP A 448 -44.68 -33.90 -3.15
C ASP A 448 -45.40 -33.99 -4.50
N LYS A 449 -44.67 -34.19 -5.60
CA LYS A 449 -45.26 -34.46 -6.92
C LYS A 449 -45.97 -35.82 -6.95
N GLU A 450 -45.42 -36.86 -6.32
CA GLU A 450 -46.11 -38.15 -6.14
C GLU A 450 -47.33 -38.04 -5.21
N LYS A 451 -47.25 -37.27 -4.12
CA LYS A 451 -48.38 -37.01 -3.23
C LYS A 451 -49.50 -36.21 -3.93
N ALA A 452 -49.15 -35.24 -4.77
CA ALA A 452 -50.09 -34.47 -5.57
C ALA A 452 -50.79 -35.35 -6.63
N GLN A 453 -50.04 -36.25 -7.29
CA GLN A 453 -50.61 -37.22 -8.24
C GLN A 453 -51.55 -38.23 -7.55
N LYS A 454 -51.19 -38.72 -6.36
CA LYS A 454 -52.07 -39.62 -5.57
C LYS A 454 -53.32 -38.92 -5.05
N LYS A 455 -53.26 -37.63 -4.69
CA LYS A 455 -54.46 -36.85 -4.32
C LYS A 455 -55.41 -36.66 -5.51
N ASN A 456 -54.88 -36.33 -6.69
CA ASN A 456 -55.70 -36.19 -7.91
C ASN A 456 -56.34 -37.52 -8.35
N ALA A 457 -55.64 -38.64 -8.22
CA ALA A 457 -56.21 -39.96 -8.53
C ALA A 457 -57.35 -40.35 -7.58
N LYS A 458 -57.24 -40.00 -6.29
CA LYS A 458 -58.25 -40.31 -5.27
C LYS A 458 -59.49 -39.42 -5.35
N GLN A 459 -59.35 -38.17 -5.78
CA GLN A 459 -60.49 -37.30 -6.11
C GLN A 459 -61.22 -37.78 -7.37
N LYS A 460 -60.49 -38.24 -8.39
CA LYS A 460 -61.09 -38.75 -9.64
C LYS A 460 -61.84 -40.08 -9.44
N SER A 461 -61.44 -40.91 -8.48
CA SER A 461 -62.20 -42.12 -8.12
C SER A 461 -63.43 -41.82 -7.27
N GLN A 462 -63.38 -40.80 -6.40
CA GLN A 462 -64.53 -40.39 -5.57
C GLN A 462 -65.63 -39.67 -6.37
N ASP A 463 -65.29 -38.96 -7.45
CA ASP A 463 -66.30 -38.36 -8.36
C ASP A 463 -66.97 -39.41 -9.27
N LEU A 464 -66.28 -40.52 -9.56
CA LEU A 464 -66.83 -41.60 -10.38
C LEU A 464 -67.77 -42.54 -9.60
N GLU A 465 -67.68 -42.59 -8.27
CA GLU A 465 -68.63 -43.29 -7.39
C GLU A 465 -69.82 -42.42 -6.96
N ARG A 466 -69.83 -41.12 -7.32
CA ARG A 466 -70.91 -40.16 -7.04
C ARG A 466 -71.73 -39.76 -8.28
N SER A 467 -71.38 -40.28 -9.46
CA SER A 467 -72.18 -40.24 -10.69
C SER A 467 -72.81 -41.61 -10.93
#